data_AF-A0A1W9GH96-F1
#
_entry.id   AF-A0A1W9GH96-F1
#
_cell.length_a   1.000
_cell.length_b   1.000
_cell.length_c   1.000
_cell.angle_alpha   90.00
_cell.angle_beta   90.00
_cell.angle_gamma   90.00
#
_symmetry.space_group_name_H-M   'P 1'
#
loop_
_entity.id
_entity.type
_entity.pdbx_description
1 polymer ?
#
loop_
_entity_poly.entity_id
_entity_poly.type
_entity_poly.pdbx_seq_one_letter_code
_entity_poly.pdbx_strand_id
1 'polypeptide(L)'
;MDDEADFYLDVHIYPYPNPALTEILKSERLGAVVADYTQKVAAVYIQNIADRPRRGDRHPGLMASNVKAAIMIGGFKNDRVIGEVLVDVEYATSDEYGRHSPTPGQVTTYEGSHDLRGALHAVLPHRP
;
A
#
# COMPACT_ATOMS: atom_id res chain seq x y z
N MET A 1 8.74 -55.39 -10.99
CA MET A 1 8.63 -54.87 -9.61
C MET A 1 8.95 -53.41 -9.78
N ASP A 2 7.97 -52.65 -10.25
CA ASP A 2 8.11 -51.24 -10.55
C ASP A 2 7.44 -50.51 -9.40
N ASP A 3 8.27 -50.04 -8.47
CA ASP A 3 7.86 -49.19 -7.36
C ASP A 3 7.59 -47.79 -7.92
N GLU A 4 6.39 -47.58 -8.47
CA GLU A 4 5.87 -46.24 -8.73
C GLU A 4 5.56 -45.59 -7.39
N ALA A 5 6.51 -44.80 -6.88
CA ALA A 5 6.29 -43.95 -5.73
C ALA A 5 5.28 -42.86 -6.13
N ASP A 6 4.02 -43.05 -5.70
CA ASP A 6 2.97 -42.05 -5.78
C ASP A 6 3.39 -40.79 -5.02
N PHE A 7 3.91 -39.79 -5.74
CA PHE A 7 4.13 -38.45 -5.21
C PHE A 7 2.77 -37.75 -5.06
N TYR A 8 2.08 -38.02 -3.95
CA TYR A 8 0.96 -37.18 -3.52
C TYR A 8 1.51 -35.81 -3.14
N LEU A 9 1.35 -34.83 -4.03
CA LEU A 9 1.54 -33.43 -3.71
C LEU A 9 0.42 -33.03 -2.74
N ASP A 10 0.71 -33.06 -1.45
CA ASP A 10 -0.23 -32.68 -0.40
C ASP A 10 -0.39 -31.15 -0.40
N VAL A 11 -1.18 -30.64 -1.35
CA VAL A 11 -1.48 -29.23 -1.48
C VAL A 11 -2.50 -28.86 -0.42
N HIS A 12 -2.02 -28.46 0.75
CA HIS A 12 -2.84 -27.82 1.77
C HIS A 12 -3.27 -26.42 1.29
N ILE A 13 -4.38 -26.36 0.55
CA ILE A 13 -5.05 -25.10 0.23
C ILE A 13 -5.76 -24.63 1.50
N TYR A 14 -5.11 -23.73 2.24
CA TYR A 14 -5.71 -23.18 3.45
C TYR A 14 -6.85 -22.21 3.09
N PRO A 15 -8.08 -22.40 3.62
CA PRO A 15 -9.18 -21.45 3.45
C PRO A 15 -9.00 -20.15 4.28
N TYR A 16 -7.92 -20.08 5.06
CA TYR A 16 -7.51 -19.00 5.94
C TYR A 16 -6.02 -18.72 5.73
N PRO A 17 -5.50 -17.56 6.15
CA PRO A 17 -4.07 -17.32 6.15
C PRO A 17 -3.34 -18.47 6.87
N ASN A 18 -2.32 -19.02 6.21
CA ASN A 18 -1.51 -20.07 6.82
C ASN A 18 -0.91 -19.52 8.14
N PRO A 19 -1.11 -20.19 9.29
CA PRO A 19 -0.67 -19.69 10.59
C PRO A 19 0.85 -19.46 10.66
N ALA A 20 1.65 -20.36 10.08
CA ALA A 20 3.11 -20.23 10.06
C ALA A 20 3.56 -19.03 9.21
N LEU A 21 2.91 -18.80 8.07
CA LEU A 21 3.17 -17.59 7.28
C LEU A 21 2.72 -16.33 8.01
N THR A 22 1.59 -16.38 8.70
CA THR A 22 1.06 -15.24 9.49
C THR A 22 2.04 -14.83 10.59
N GLU A 23 2.63 -15.80 11.29
CA GLU A 23 3.64 -15.54 12.32
C GLU A 23 4.86 -14.81 11.76
N ILE A 24 5.37 -15.28 10.61
CA ILE A 24 6.48 -14.62 9.91
C ILE A 24 6.06 -13.21 9.45
N LEU A 25 4.87 -13.08 8.87
CA LEU A 25 4.34 -11.83 8.32
C LEU A 25 3.99 -10.79 9.37
N LYS A 26 3.86 -11.19 10.64
CA LYS A 26 3.67 -10.34 11.81
C LYS A 26 4.93 -10.13 12.65
N SER A 27 6.05 -10.76 12.26
CA SER A 27 7.29 -10.67 13.02
C SER A 27 7.77 -9.23 13.16
N GLU A 28 8.43 -8.92 14.27
CA GLU A 28 9.04 -7.60 14.52
C GLU A 28 10.01 -7.19 13.40
N ARG A 29 10.75 -8.18 12.87
CA ARG A 29 11.66 -7.97 11.73
C ARG A 29 10.91 -7.47 10.51
N LEU A 30 9.78 -8.09 10.14
CA LEU A 30 9.00 -7.56 9.03
C LEU A 30 8.35 -6.23 9.38
N GLY A 31 7.93 -6.03 10.63
CA GLY A 31 7.43 -4.73 11.09
C GLY A 31 8.43 -3.60 10.85
N ALA A 32 9.70 -3.82 11.18
CA ALA A 32 10.78 -2.85 10.93
C ALA A 32 11.02 -2.60 9.43
N VAL A 33 11.01 -3.65 8.60
CA VAL A 33 11.14 -3.50 7.13
C VAL A 33 9.97 -2.71 6.57
N VAL A 34 8.73 -3.05 6.96
CA VAL A 34 7.54 -2.35 6.51
C VAL A 34 7.59 -0.88 6.94
N ALA A 35 8.00 -0.60 8.18
CA ALA A 35 8.17 0.77 8.67
C ALA A 35 9.15 1.59 7.82
N ASP A 36 10.34 1.04 7.53
CA ASP A 36 11.36 1.70 6.70
C ASP A 36 10.84 2.02 5.29
N TYR A 37 10.22 1.05 4.62
CA TYR A 37 9.63 1.28 3.29
C TYR A 37 8.48 2.29 3.34
N THR A 38 7.63 2.26 4.37
CA THR A 38 6.51 3.20 4.51
C THR A 38 7.02 4.63 4.69
N GLN A 39 8.05 4.82 5.50
CA GLN A 39 8.67 6.14 5.70
C GLN A 39 9.31 6.65 4.40
N LYS A 40 10.00 5.79 3.65
CA LYS A 40 10.58 6.18 2.35
C LYS A 40 9.51 6.58 1.35
N VAL A 41 8.41 5.83 1.25
CA VAL A 41 7.28 6.18 0.38
C VAL A 41 6.67 7.52 0.78
N ALA A 42 6.44 7.74 2.08
CA ALA A 42 5.92 9.01 2.57
C ALA A 42 6.86 10.18 2.24
N ALA A 43 8.18 10.00 2.39
CA ALA A 43 9.16 11.04 2.05
C ALA A 43 9.10 11.43 0.56
N VAL A 44 9.05 10.45 -0.35
CA VAL A 44 8.92 10.72 -1.79
C VAL A 44 7.57 11.37 -2.10
N TYR A 45 6.49 10.90 -1.47
CA TYR A 45 5.17 11.49 -1.66
C TYR A 45 5.12 12.95 -1.20
N ILE A 46 5.68 13.27 -0.03
CA ILE A 46 5.83 14.64 0.48
C ILE A 46 6.58 15.52 -0.52
N GLN A 47 7.69 15.04 -1.08
CA GLN A 47 8.45 15.77 -2.10
C GLN A 47 7.60 16.07 -3.34
N ASN A 48 6.81 15.10 -3.81
CA ASN A 48 5.97 15.25 -5.00
C ASN A 48 4.84 16.28 -4.82
N ILE A 49 4.40 16.51 -3.59
CA ILE A 49 3.28 17.41 -3.27
C ILE A 49 3.70 18.70 -2.56
N ALA A 50 5.00 18.90 -2.28
CA ALA A 50 5.53 20.00 -1.47
C ALA A 50 5.11 21.38 -1.99
N ASP A 51 5.16 21.57 -3.30
CA ASP A 51 4.93 22.86 -3.94
C ASP A 51 3.53 22.98 -4.56
N ARG A 52 2.59 22.07 -4.26
CA ARG A 52 1.27 22.07 -4.89
C ARG A 52 0.45 23.29 -4.45
N PRO A 53 0.06 24.18 -5.38
CA PRO A 53 -0.88 25.24 -5.07
C PRO A 53 -2.29 24.65 -5.02
N ARG A 54 -3.04 24.90 -3.94
CA ARG A 54 -4.42 24.45 -3.80
C ARG A 54 -5.39 25.62 -3.84
N ARG A 55 -6.53 25.43 -4.53
CA ARG A 55 -7.63 26.40 -4.56
C ARG A 55 -8.22 26.53 -3.15
N GLY A 56 -8.05 27.69 -2.53
CA GLY A 56 -8.54 27.99 -1.18
C GLY A 56 -7.52 27.78 -0.06
N ASP A 57 -6.30 27.36 -0.39
CA ASP A 57 -5.22 27.20 0.59
C ASP A 57 -4.39 28.48 0.70
N ARG A 58 -4.16 28.95 1.93
CA ARG A 58 -3.38 30.18 2.16
C ARG A 58 -1.88 29.94 2.09
N HIS A 59 -1.43 28.69 2.18
CA HIS A 59 -0.01 28.33 2.25
C HIS A 59 0.29 27.09 1.39
N PRO A 60 1.11 27.23 0.33
CA PRO A 60 1.71 26.08 -0.34
C PRO A 60 2.39 25.15 0.67
N GLY A 61 2.20 23.85 0.54
CA GLY A 61 2.82 22.84 1.41
C GLY A 61 1.97 22.33 2.59
N LEU A 62 0.73 22.81 2.77
CA LEU A 62 -0.16 22.31 3.84
C LEU A 62 -0.45 20.80 3.71
N MET A 63 -0.61 20.30 2.49
CA MET A 63 -0.81 18.86 2.27
C MET A 63 0.42 18.06 2.69
N ALA A 64 1.60 18.52 2.27
CA ALA A 64 2.88 17.90 2.62
C ALA A 64 3.10 17.85 4.14
N SER A 65 2.75 18.92 4.87
CA SER A 65 2.89 18.97 6.32
C SER A 65 1.92 18.06 7.09
N ASN A 66 0.86 17.58 6.44
CA ASN A 66 -0.16 16.72 7.05
C ASN A 66 -0.05 15.25 6.60
N VAL A 67 1.01 14.90 5.85
CA VAL A 67 1.29 13.50 5.53
C VAL A 67 1.77 12.77 6.78
N LYS A 68 1.16 11.62 7.06
CA LYS A 68 1.52 10.72 8.18
C LYS A 68 1.82 9.34 7.63
N ALA A 69 2.84 8.69 8.19
CA ALA A 69 3.17 7.29 7.93
C ALA A 69 2.89 6.46 9.18
N ALA A 70 2.20 5.34 9.03
CA ALA A 70 1.88 4.43 10.12
C ALA A 70 2.12 2.98 9.70
N ILE A 71 2.34 2.11 10.70
CA ILE A 71 2.30 0.66 10.51
C ILE A 71 1.22 0.08 11.39
N MET A 72 0.56 -0.96 10.92
CA MET A 72 -0.46 -1.67 11.69
C MET A 72 -0.54 -3.14 11.27
N ILE A 73 -1.25 -3.95 12.05
CA ILE A 73 -1.64 -5.28 11.61
C ILE A 73 -2.89 -5.15 10.74
N GLY A 74 -2.83 -5.68 9.52
CA GLY A 74 -3.91 -5.63 8.54
C GLY A 74 -3.81 -6.76 7.51
N GLY A 75 -4.31 -6.52 6.31
CA GLY A 75 -4.41 -7.56 5.27
C GLY A 75 -5.63 -8.48 5.44
N PHE A 76 -5.62 -9.63 4.79
CA PHE A 76 -6.77 -10.54 4.84
C PHE A 76 -6.84 -11.21 6.21
N LYS A 77 -7.90 -10.91 6.97
CA LYS A 77 -8.08 -11.39 8.35
C LYS A 77 -6.90 -11.03 9.27
N ASN A 78 -6.34 -9.83 9.09
CA ASN A 78 -5.25 -9.30 9.91
C ASN A 78 -4.03 -10.22 9.92
N ASP A 79 -3.58 -10.70 8.76
CA ASP A 79 -2.54 -11.74 8.63
C ASP A 79 -1.12 -11.21 8.49
N ARG A 80 -0.92 -9.89 8.37
CA ARG A 80 0.42 -9.31 8.14
C ARG A 80 0.55 -7.90 8.71
N VAL A 81 1.79 -7.45 8.90
CA VAL A 81 2.06 -6.02 9.08
C VAL A 81 1.86 -5.31 7.73
N ILE A 82 1.17 -4.17 7.75
CA ILE A 82 0.99 -3.29 6.61
C ILE A 82 1.49 -1.88 6.98
N GLY A 83 1.89 -1.14 5.95
CA GLY A 83 2.24 0.27 6.02
C GLY A 83 1.13 1.11 5.41
N GLU A 84 0.83 2.24 6.04
CA GLU A 84 -0.18 3.19 5.59
C GLU A 84 0.43 4.59 5.48
N VAL A 85 0.11 5.30 4.40
CA VAL A 85 0.44 6.72 4.22
C VAL A 85 -0.87 7.49 4.12
N LEU A 86 -1.10 8.37 5.08
CA LEU A 86 -2.32 9.16 5.28
C LEU A 86 -2.03 10.64 5.01
N VAL A 87 -3.06 11.40 4.61
CA VAL A 87 -2.99 12.87 4.53
C VAL A 87 -4.15 13.46 5.31
N ASP A 88 -3.86 14.12 6.41
CA ASP A 88 -4.86 14.60 7.38
C ASP A 88 -5.32 16.03 7.07
N VAL A 89 -5.83 16.23 5.86
CA VAL A 89 -6.48 17.48 5.45
C VAL A 89 -7.86 17.17 4.91
N GLU A 90 -8.83 18.05 5.18
CA GLU A 90 -10.14 17.98 4.54
C GLU A 90 -9.95 18.23 3.05
N TYR A 91 -9.78 17.13 2.35
CA TYR A 91 -9.49 17.04 0.96
C TYR A 91 -10.83 16.88 0.26
N ALA A 92 -11.04 17.58 -0.86
CA ALA A 92 -12.08 17.16 -1.78
C ALA A 92 -11.62 15.84 -2.39
N THR A 93 -11.80 14.75 -1.63
CA THR A 93 -11.39 13.33 -1.84
C THR A 93 -11.93 12.71 -3.12
N SER A 94 -12.47 13.52 -4.01
CA SER A 94 -13.13 13.15 -5.25
C SER A 94 -12.31 13.56 -6.49
N ASP A 95 -11.57 14.66 -6.45
CA ASP A 95 -11.05 15.28 -7.69
C ASP A 95 -9.55 15.04 -7.92
N GLU A 96 -8.77 14.72 -6.88
CA GLU A 96 -7.35 14.35 -7.03
C GLU A 96 -7.10 12.82 -7.02
N TYR A 97 -8.13 12.01 -6.73
CA TYR A 97 -8.09 10.54 -6.86
C TYR A 97 -8.49 10.07 -8.27
N GLY A 98 -8.12 10.84 -9.29
CA GLY A 98 -8.35 10.49 -10.69
C GLY A 98 -9.78 10.01 -10.94
N ARG A 99 -10.78 10.88 -10.76
CA ARG A 99 -12.11 10.56 -11.27
C ARG A 99 -12.05 10.48 -12.78
N HIS A 100 -12.06 9.27 -13.31
CA HIS A 100 -12.29 9.02 -14.72
C HIS A 100 -13.75 8.60 -14.90
N SER A 101 -14.33 8.91 -16.05
CA SER A 101 -15.58 8.23 -16.43
C SER A 101 -15.30 6.72 -16.45
N PRO A 102 -16.11 5.90 -15.77
CA PRO A 102 -15.86 4.46 -15.71
C PRO A 102 -15.95 3.90 -17.13
N THR A 103 -14.95 3.13 -17.55
CA THR A 103 -15.03 2.39 -18.82
C THR A 103 -16.01 1.22 -18.67
N PRO A 104 -16.68 0.76 -19.75
CA PRO A 104 -17.60 -0.38 -19.68
C PRO A 104 -16.90 -1.61 -19.07
N GLY A 105 -17.36 -2.04 -17.89
CA GLY A 105 -16.76 -3.16 -17.13
C GLY A 105 -16.04 -2.76 -15.83
N GLN A 106 -15.82 -1.47 -15.57
CA GLN A 106 -15.29 -0.99 -14.29
C GLN A 106 -16.41 -0.58 -13.31
N VAL A 107 -16.29 -1.02 -12.06
CA VAL A 107 -17.26 -0.74 -10.97
C VAL A 107 -16.86 0.50 -10.16
N THR A 108 -15.63 0.99 -10.29
CA THR A 108 -15.12 2.12 -9.51
C THR A 108 -14.46 3.17 -10.43
N THR A 109 -14.61 4.45 -10.08
CA THR A 109 -14.04 5.61 -10.80
C THR A 109 -12.80 6.18 -10.10
N TYR A 110 -12.27 5.48 -9.11
CA TYR A 110 -11.19 5.96 -8.26
C TYR A 110 -9.87 5.32 -8.69
N GLU A 111 -8.93 6.13 -9.17
CA GLU A 111 -7.51 5.77 -9.21
C GLU A 111 -6.83 6.37 -7.97
N GLY A 112 -6.13 5.56 -7.18
CA GLY A 112 -5.32 6.08 -6.07
C GLY A 112 -4.38 7.20 -6.56
N SER A 113 -4.13 8.22 -5.72
CA SER A 113 -3.28 9.38 -6.07
C SER A 113 -2.08 8.97 -6.92
N HIS A 114 -2.00 9.46 -8.16
CA HIS A 114 -0.93 9.10 -9.10
C HIS A 114 0.45 9.33 -8.50
N ASP A 115 0.61 10.33 -7.64
CA ASP A 115 1.86 10.63 -6.95
C ASP A 115 2.16 9.68 -5.81
N LEU A 116 1.15 9.20 -5.09
CA LEU A 116 1.34 8.19 -4.06
C LEU A 116 1.71 6.85 -4.70
N ARG A 117 1.06 6.51 -5.82
CA ARG A 117 1.41 5.35 -6.63
C ARG A 117 2.83 5.49 -7.23
N GLY A 118 3.18 6.67 -7.73
CA GLY A 118 4.52 6.98 -8.22
C GLY A 118 5.57 6.85 -7.12
N ALA A 119 5.29 7.40 -5.93
CA ALA A 119 6.15 7.28 -4.76
C ALA A 119 6.33 5.82 -4.32
N LEU A 120 5.26 5.02 -4.34
CA LEU A 120 5.32 3.59 -4.06
C LEU A 120 6.26 2.86 -5.04
N HIS A 121 6.10 3.10 -6.34
CA HIS A 121 6.94 2.46 -7.37
C HIS A 121 8.39 2.95 -7.39
N ALA A 122 8.65 4.18 -6.95
CA ALA A 122 10.01 4.72 -6.83
C ALA A 122 10.81 4.08 -5.69
N VAL A 123 10.12 3.62 -4.65
CA VAL A 123 10.76 3.09 -3.44
C VAL A 123 10.80 1.57 -3.43
N LEU A 124 9.74 0.91 -3.90
CA LEU A 124 9.72 -0.56 -3.93
C LEU A 124 10.78 -1.08 -4.91
N PRO A 125 11.51 -2.14 -4.56
CA PRO A 125 12.50 -2.72 -5.46
C PRO A 125 11.82 -3.10 -6.78
N HIS A 126 12.24 -2.44 -7.86
CA HIS A 126 11.81 -2.79 -9.21
C HIS A 126 12.13 -4.27 -9.44
N ARG A 127 11.11 -5.07 -9.77
CA ARG A 127 11.37 -6.34 -10.46
C ARG A 127 11.59 -5.99 -11.94
N PRO A 128 12.73 -6.38 -12.54
CA PRO A 128 12.97 -6.22 -13.96
C PRO A 128 11.92 -6.95 -14.80
#